data_AF-A0A5K1HGL0-F1
#
_entry.id   AF-A0A5K1HGL0-F1
#
_cell.length_a   1.000
_cell.length_b   1.000
_cell.length_c   1.000
_cell.angle_alpha   90.00
_cell.angle_beta   90.00
_cell.angle_gamma   90.00
#
_symmetry.space_group_name_H-M   'P 1'
#
loop_
_entity.id
_entity.type
_entity.pdbx_description
1 polymer ?
#
loop_
_entity_poly.entity_id
_entity_poly.type
_entity_poly.pdbx_seq_one_letter_code
_entity_poly.pdbx_strand_id
1 'polypeptide(L)' 'ELKFLNLYDNKLTGTIPVAFANLSKLEHLILVKIIFMGNIPSE' A
#
# COMPACT_ATOMS: atom_id res chain seq x y z
N GLU A 1 3.79 11.30 11.74
CA GLU A 1 4.31 10.66 10.51
C GLU A 1 4.07 9.16 10.59
N LEU A 2 3.64 8.53 9.49
CA LEU A 2 3.48 7.08 9.43
C LEU A 2 4.75 6.48 8.82
N LYS A 3 5.42 5.58 9.56
CA LYS A 3 6.65 4.91 9.13
C LYS A 3 6.44 3.46 8.70
N PHE A 4 5.41 2.81 9.24
CA PHE A 4 5.14 1.40 9.01
C PHE A 4 3.66 1.19 8.72
N LEU A 5 3.35 0.57 7.58
CA LEU A 5 2.00 0.18 7.18
C LEU A 5 2.00 -1.30 6.82
N ASN A 6 1.24 -2.10 7.57
CA ASN A 6 1.09 -3.52 7.32
C ASN A 6 -0.37 -3.86 7.07
N LEU A 7 -0.64 -4.36 5.87
CA LEU A 7 -1.96 -4.78 5.41
C LEU A 7 -2.01 -6.30 5.17
N TYR A 8 -1.09 -7.06 5.77
CA TYR A 8 -1.03 -8.51 5.67
C TYR A 8 -2.37 -9.19 5.95
N ASP A 9 -2.75 -10.12 5.06
CA ASP A 9 -3.89 -11.04 5.22
C ASP A 9 -5.23 -10.33 5.46
N ASN A 10 -5.39 -9.17 4.82
CA ASN A 10 -6.67 -8.49 4.74
C ASN A 10 -7.41 -8.84 3.45
N LYS A 11 -8.74 -8.76 3.51
CA LYS A 11 -9.63 -8.93 2.34
C LYS A 11 -9.66 -7.67 1.47
N LEU A 12 -8.52 -6.99 1.32
CA LEU A 12 -8.39 -5.79 0.50
C LEU A 12 -8.30 -6.19 -0.97
N THR A 13 -9.10 -5.51 -1.79
CA THR A 13 -9.17 -5.71 -3.24
C THR A 13 -9.05 -4.36 -3.96
N GLY A 14 -8.79 -4.37 -5.26
CA GLY A 14 -8.70 -3.16 -6.09
C GLY A 14 -7.27 -2.78 -6.44
N THR A 15 -6.99 -1.48 -6.58
CA THR A 15 -5.66 -0.97 -6.92
C THR A 15 -4.96 -0.34 -5.71
N ILE A 16 -3.63 -0.24 -5.77
CA ILE A 16 -2.88 0.52 -4.76
C ILE A 16 -3.28 2.01 -4.89
N PRO A 17 -3.75 2.67 -3.82
CA PRO A 17 -4.14 4.08 -3.91
C PRO A 17 -2.93 4.99 -4.18
N VAL A 18 -3.08 5.97 -5.09
CA VAL A 18 -2.04 7.00 -5.32
C VAL A 18 -1.72 7.80 -4.05
N ALA A 19 -2.67 7.89 -3.12
CA ALA A 19 -2.46 8.51 -1.80
C ALA A 19 -1.35 7.84 -0.99
N PHE A 20 -0.94 6.60 -1.29
CA PHE A 20 0.22 5.98 -0.64
C PHE A 20 1.53 6.71 -1.01
N ALA A 21 1.61 7.37 -2.17
CA ALA A 21 2.74 8.23 -2.52
C ALA A 21 2.85 9.45 -1.59
N ASN A 22 1.73 9.91 -1.02
CA ASN A 22 1.74 11.02 -0.05
C ASN A 22 2.28 10.62 1.33
N LEU A 23 2.50 9.33 1.59
CA LEU A 23 3.10 8.84 2.83
C LEU A 23 4.62 9.03 2.79
N SER A 24 5.08 10.28 2.71
CA SER A 24 6.48 10.70 2.48
C SER A 24 7.50 10.25 3.55
N LYS A 25 7.02 9.60 4.60
CA LYS A 25 7.79 9.14 5.76
C LYS A 25 7.64 7.65 6.00
N LEU A 26 6.94 6.96 5.10
CA LEU A 26 6.75 5.52 5.14
C LEU A 26 8.06 4.84 4.77
N GLU A 27 8.56 4.01 5.69
CA GLU A 27 9.79 3.25 5.54
C GLU A 27 9.46 1.79 5.17
N HIS A 28 8.31 1.28 5.65
CA HIS A 28 7.90 -0.11 5.46
C HIS A 28 6.44 -0.21 5.04
N LEU A 29 6.21 -0.89 3.92
CA LEU A 29 4.89 -1.20 3.38
C LEU A 29 4.77 -2.71 3.14
N ILE A 30 3.90 -3.38 3.90
CA ILE A 30 3.65 -4.83 3.78
C ILE A 30 2.26 -5.04 3.15
N LEU A 31 2.25 -5.63 1.95
CA LEU A 31 1.07 -5.87 1.12
C LEU A 31 0.89 -7.37 0.81
N VAL A 32 1.23 -8.24 1.75
CA VAL A 32 1.24 -9.70 1.54
C VAL A 32 -0.14 -10.29 1.79
N LYS A 33 -0.54 -11.31 1.00
CA LYS A 33 -1.88 -11.95 1.09
C LYS A 33 -3.04 -10.96 0.95
N ILE A 34 -2.97 -10.09 -0.05
CA ILE A 34 -4.08 -9.21 -0.47
C ILE A 34 -4.38 -9.44 -1.96
N ILE A 35 -5.47 -8.86 -2.46
CA ILE A 35 -5.93 -9.04 -3.86
C ILE A 35 -5.85 -7.69 -4.59
N PHE A 36 -4.65 -7.11 -4.64
CA PHE A 36 -4.41 -5.91 -5.45
C PHE A 36 -4.12 -6.25 -6.91
N MET A 37 -4.66 -5.43 -7.81
CA MET A 37 -4.52 -5.54 -9.26
C MET A 37 -4.08 -4.18 -9.83
N GLY A 38 -3.61 -4.17 -11.07
CA GLY A 38 -3.12 -2.96 -11.73
C GLY A 38 -1.67 -2.63 -11.41
N ASN A 39 -1.25 -1.41 -11.73
CA ASN A 39 0.13 -0.98 -11.59
C ASN A 39 0.38 -0.36 -10.22
N ILE A 40 1.65 -0.38 -9.78
CA ILE A 40 2.11 0.50 -8.71
C ILE A 40 1.93 1.94 -9.23
N PRO A 41 1.24 2.83 -8.48
CA PRO A 41 1.08 4.22 -8.90
C PRO A 41 2.45 4.87 -9.13
N SER A 42 2.65 5.44 -10.32
CA SER A 42 3.65 6.48 -10.51
C SER A 42 3.08 7.78 -9.94
N GLU A 43 3.93 8.61 -9.35
CA GLU A 43 3.57 9.95 -8.86
C GLU A 43 2.88 10.82 -9.92
#